data_AF-A0AAW0B344-F1
#
_entry.id   AF-A0AAW0B344-F1
#
_cell.length_a   1.000
_cell.length_b   1.000
_cell.length_c   1.000
_cell.angle_alpha   90.00
_cell.angle_beta   90.00
_cell.angle_gamma   90.00
#
_symmetry.space_group_name_H-M   'P 1'
#
loop_
_entity.id
_entity.type
_entity.pdbx_description
1 polymer ?
#
loop_
_entity_poly.entity_id
_entity_poly.type
_entity_poly.pdbx_seq_one_letter_code
_entity_poly.pdbx_strand_id
1 'polypeptide(L)'
;MPRKKIYRTKEEKRKANCEKSARYYKRNQNNIKAKSKEYMRELRASLKKEAESAEVAARRANRDANWRRINRREQQYCKKYSHTSDVCWRVGDLQNSLDQDLGRSAYDWLDRVYQDYQERAMSSSPSMKCPLDTAANMLLSYIRTMEDLSQEVINQFGAGDDWRCSRQFIKRVRLLLESCYDMETKIIDPDKCLEDSYSRGELSFQKKEIRAWIDGKAPLPE
;
A
#
# COMPACT_ATOMS: atom_id res chain seq x y z
N MET A 1 37.85 73.94 -19.58
CA MET A 1 37.99 73.74 -18.11
C MET A 1 37.68 72.29 -17.75
N PRO A 2 38.49 71.60 -16.92
CA PRO A 2 38.22 70.23 -16.52
C PRO A 2 37.03 70.13 -15.55
N ARG A 3 36.20 69.10 -15.73
CA ARG A 3 34.96 68.87 -14.95
C ARG A 3 35.32 68.50 -13.49
N LYS A 4 34.78 69.24 -12.50
CA LYS A 4 35.02 68.96 -11.07
C LYS A 4 34.57 67.53 -10.73
N LYS A 5 35.44 66.78 -10.03
CA LYS A 5 35.08 65.46 -9.48
C LYS A 5 33.99 65.64 -8.42
N ILE A 6 32.89 64.90 -8.58
CA ILE A 6 31.68 64.98 -7.75
C ILE A 6 31.93 64.46 -6.32
N TYR A 7 32.88 63.53 -6.16
CA TYR A 7 33.30 62.99 -4.86
C TYR A 7 34.81 63.19 -4.70
N ARG A 8 35.24 63.65 -3.52
CA ARG A 8 36.64 63.95 -3.20
C ARG A 8 37.35 62.72 -2.63
N THR A 9 36.64 61.87 -1.88
CA THR A 9 37.21 60.66 -1.27
C THR A 9 36.49 59.37 -1.72
N LYS A 10 37.16 58.23 -1.56
CA LYS A 10 36.57 56.90 -1.84
C LYS A 10 35.38 56.61 -0.91
N GLU A 11 35.42 57.10 0.32
CA GLU A 11 34.37 56.90 1.33
C GLU A 11 33.10 57.68 0.99
N GLU A 12 33.22 58.93 0.53
CA GLU A 12 32.10 59.73 0.05
C GLU A 12 31.38 59.04 -1.12
N LYS A 13 32.15 58.48 -2.07
CA LYS A 13 31.60 57.70 -3.18
C LYS A 13 30.88 56.44 -2.69
N ARG A 14 31.43 55.74 -1.68
CA ARG A 14 30.81 54.54 -1.10
C ARG A 14 29.49 54.89 -0.40
N LYS A 15 29.47 55.96 0.40
CA LYS A 15 28.27 56.43 1.10
C LYS A 15 27.15 56.82 0.13
N ALA A 16 27.48 57.58 -0.92
CA ALA A 16 26.53 57.96 -1.95
C ALA A 16 25.97 56.75 -2.72
N ASN A 17 26.80 55.73 -3.00
CA ASN A 17 26.35 54.49 -3.61
C ASN A 17 25.43 53.69 -2.68
N CYS A 18 25.76 53.58 -1.38
CA CYS A 18 24.91 52.94 -0.39
C CYS A 18 23.53 53.61 -0.29
N GLU A 19 23.49 54.95 -0.25
CA GLU A 19 22.24 55.70 -0.25
C GLU A 19 21.43 55.53 -1.54
N LYS A 20 22.09 55.52 -2.70
CA LYS A 20 21.45 55.28 -3.99
C LYS A 20 20.82 53.89 -4.03
N SER A 21 21.55 52.86 -3.60
CA SER A 21 21.04 51.50 -3.51
C SER A 21 19.90 51.38 -2.51
N ALA A 22 19.98 52.02 -1.34
CA ALA A 22 18.91 52.03 -0.34
C ALA A 22 17.62 52.64 -0.91
N ARG A 23 17.71 53.77 -1.63
CA ARG A 23 16.56 54.40 -2.31
C ARG A 23 15.98 53.48 -3.40
N TYR A 24 16.84 52.81 -4.17
CA TYR A 24 16.42 51.85 -5.19
C TYR A 24 15.65 50.66 -4.60
N TYR A 25 16.19 50.02 -3.55
CA TYR A 25 15.53 48.90 -2.89
C TYR A 25 14.22 49.31 -2.22
N LYS A 26 14.16 50.49 -1.61
CA LYS A 26 12.93 51.02 -1.02
C LYS A 26 11.85 51.28 -2.08
N ARG A 27 12.22 51.86 -3.23
CA ARG A 27 11.28 52.12 -4.33
C ARG A 27 10.79 50.83 -5.00
N ASN A 28 11.63 49.81 -5.11
CA ASN A 28 11.32 48.55 -5.81
C ASN A 28 10.95 47.38 -4.88
N GLN A 29 10.75 47.64 -3.58
CA GLN A 29 10.54 46.61 -2.56
C GLN A 29 9.38 45.67 -2.92
N ASN A 30 8.27 46.22 -3.41
CA ASN A 30 7.09 45.45 -3.77
C ASN A 30 7.32 44.56 -5.00
N ASN A 31 8.03 45.06 -6.01
CA ASN A 31 8.38 44.29 -7.20
C ASN A 31 9.36 43.15 -6.87
N ILE A 32 10.33 43.40 -5.99
CA ILE A 32 11.27 42.36 -5.55
C ILE A 32 10.54 41.26 -4.77
N LYS A 33 9.64 41.63 -3.85
CA LYS A 33 8.80 40.66 -3.12
C LYS A 33 7.86 39.89 -4.03
N ALA A 34 7.26 40.56 -5.03
CA ALA A 34 6.38 39.92 -6.01
C ALA A 34 7.12 38.85 -6.83
N LYS A 35 8.30 39.20 -7.40
CA LYS A 35 9.14 38.25 -8.13
C LYS A 35 9.60 37.06 -7.28
N SER A 36 9.96 37.31 -6.01
CA SER A 36 10.33 36.24 -5.09
C SER A 36 9.16 35.30 -4.80
N LYS A 37 7.95 35.83 -4.63
CA LYS A 37 6.74 35.03 -4.42
C LYS A 37 6.35 34.20 -5.64
N GLU A 38 6.52 34.76 -6.83
CA GLU A 38 6.28 34.07 -8.11
C GLU A 38 7.27 32.92 -8.31
N TYR A 39 8.58 33.18 -8.14
CA TYR A 39 9.62 32.15 -8.17
C TYR A 39 9.33 30.99 -7.19
N MET A 40 8.95 31.31 -5.95
CA MET A 40 8.60 30.29 -4.96
C MET A 40 7.35 29.48 -5.33
N ARG A 41 6.39 30.06 -6.07
CA ARG A 41 5.23 29.32 -6.57
C ARG A 41 5.61 28.38 -7.70
N GLU A 42 6.41 28.84 -8.64
CA GLU A 42 6.91 28.03 -9.76
C GLU A 42 7.73 26.84 -9.25
N LEU A 43 8.63 27.09 -8.28
CA LEU A 43 9.43 26.04 -7.65
C LEU A 43 8.55 25.00 -6.92
N ARG A 44 7.49 25.43 -6.22
CA ARG A 44 6.55 24.50 -5.59
C ARG A 44 5.76 23.68 -6.61
N ALA A 45 5.38 24.29 -7.72
CA ALA A 45 4.66 23.60 -8.79
C ALA A 45 5.55 22.56 -9.50
N SER A 46 6.84 22.85 -9.72
CA SER A 46 7.79 21.91 -10.30
C SER A 46 8.06 20.73 -9.36
N LEU A 47 8.29 20.99 -8.07
CA LEU A 47 8.49 19.94 -7.06
C LEU A 47 7.26 19.04 -6.93
N LYS A 48 6.05 19.59 -7.02
CA LYS A 48 4.81 18.80 -7.00
C LYS A 48 4.70 17.89 -8.22
N LYS A 49 5.01 18.40 -9.43
CA LYS A 49 5.05 17.59 -10.65
C LYS A 49 6.10 16.48 -10.60
N GLU A 50 7.28 16.77 -10.04
CA GLU A 50 8.32 15.76 -9.85
C GLU A 50 7.87 14.66 -8.87
N ALA A 51 7.25 15.04 -7.75
CA ALA A 51 6.70 14.08 -6.79
C ALA A 51 5.60 13.19 -7.41
N GLU A 52 4.66 13.78 -8.15
CA GLU A 52 3.61 13.03 -8.85
C GLU A 52 4.18 12.07 -9.90
N SER A 53 5.19 12.50 -10.66
CA SER A 53 5.83 11.63 -11.67
C SER A 53 6.66 10.50 -11.03
N ALA A 54 7.33 10.76 -9.91
CA ALA A 54 8.03 9.75 -9.13
C ALA A 54 7.06 8.71 -8.53
N GLU A 55 5.88 9.15 -8.05
CA GLU A 55 4.86 8.25 -7.53
C GLU A 55 4.27 7.35 -8.63
N VAL A 56 3.98 7.91 -9.81
CA VAL A 56 3.50 7.13 -10.97
C VAL A 56 4.57 6.12 -11.44
N ALA A 57 5.85 6.53 -11.46
CA ALA A 57 6.96 5.64 -11.78
C ALA A 57 7.09 4.50 -10.75
N ALA A 58 6.97 4.80 -9.46
CA ALA A 58 6.98 3.80 -8.39
C ALA A 58 5.78 2.84 -8.48
N ARG A 59 4.59 3.32 -8.85
CA ARG A 59 3.41 2.46 -9.10
C ARG A 59 3.64 1.51 -10.27
N ARG A 60 4.24 1.97 -11.37
CA ARG A 60 4.58 1.13 -12.54
C ARG A 60 5.66 0.10 -12.21
N ALA A 61 6.76 0.52 -11.59
CA ALA A 61 7.86 -0.38 -11.20
C ALA A 61 7.39 -1.49 -10.25
N ASN A 62 6.48 -1.18 -9.33
CA ASN A 62 5.88 -2.18 -8.44
C ASN A 62 4.95 -3.14 -9.18
N ARG A 63 4.21 -2.67 -10.19
CA ARG A 63 3.36 -3.53 -11.03
C ARG A 63 4.21 -4.53 -11.81
N ASP A 64 5.33 -4.07 -12.37
CA ASP A 64 6.29 -4.92 -13.07
C ASP A 64 7.00 -5.89 -12.14
N ALA A 65 7.38 -5.46 -10.93
CA ALA A 65 8.00 -6.33 -9.93
C ALA A 65 7.04 -7.44 -9.46
N ASN A 66 5.76 -7.10 -9.24
CA ASN A 66 4.74 -8.09 -8.89
C ASN A 66 4.50 -9.08 -10.05
N TRP A 67 4.35 -8.57 -11.28
CA TRP A 67 4.25 -9.40 -12.47
C TRP A 67 5.43 -10.36 -12.62
N ARG A 68 6.66 -9.89 -12.43
CA ARG A 68 7.86 -10.76 -12.47
C ARG A 68 7.85 -11.79 -11.35
N ARG A 69 7.32 -11.47 -10.17
CA ARG A 69 7.25 -12.39 -9.04
C ARG A 69 6.20 -13.49 -9.27
N ILE A 70 5.03 -13.13 -9.79
CA ILE A 70 3.97 -14.06 -10.21
C ILE A 70 4.49 -14.95 -11.33
N ASN A 71 5.05 -14.36 -12.38
CA ASN A 71 5.55 -15.09 -13.55
C ASN A 71 6.75 -15.99 -13.19
N ARG A 72 7.58 -15.60 -12.20
CA ARG A 72 8.65 -16.48 -11.69
C ARG A 72 8.11 -17.63 -10.84
N ARG A 73 7.04 -17.42 -10.07
CA ARG A 73 6.34 -18.49 -9.33
C ARG A 73 5.64 -19.44 -10.30
N GLU A 74 4.91 -18.91 -11.28
CA GLU A 74 4.28 -19.68 -12.37
C GLU A 74 5.33 -20.48 -13.15
N GLN A 75 6.46 -19.87 -13.56
CA GLN A 75 7.53 -20.61 -14.22
C GLN A 75 8.19 -21.67 -13.34
N GLN A 76 8.31 -21.44 -12.04
CA GLN A 76 8.82 -22.45 -11.09
C GLN A 76 7.82 -23.59 -10.88
N TYR A 77 6.52 -23.28 -10.82
CA TYR A 77 5.44 -24.26 -10.80
C TYR A 77 5.39 -25.05 -12.11
N CYS A 78 5.33 -24.40 -13.28
CA CYS A 78 5.40 -25.04 -14.59
C CYS A 78 6.62 -25.96 -14.74
N LYS A 79 7.81 -25.55 -14.27
CA LYS A 79 9.02 -26.37 -14.37
C LYS A 79 9.04 -27.57 -13.42
N LYS A 80 8.42 -27.46 -12.24
CA LYS A 80 8.38 -28.54 -11.24
C LYS A 80 7.21 -29.50 -11.49
N TYR A 81 6.13 -29.00 -12.10
CA TYR A 81 4.85 -29.68 -12.28
C TYR A 81 4.46 -29.92 -13.75
N SER A 82 5.38 -29.78 -14.73
CA SER A 82 5.08 -30.08 -16.15
C SER A 82 4.65 -31.52 -16.40
N HIS A 83 4.75 -32.42 -15.40
CA HIS A 83 4.40 -33.84 -15.49
C HIS A 83 3.46 -34.34 -14.36
N THR A 84 2.95 -33.46 -13.51
CA THR A 84 2.07 -33.78 -12.36
C THR A 84 0.65 -33.34 -12.65
N SER A 85 -0.35 -34.13 -12.25
CA SER A 85 -1.74 -34.05 -12.72
C SER A 85 -2.39 -32.66 -12.64
N ASP A 86 -3.42 -32.49 -13.46
CA ASP A 86 -4.34 -31.33 -13.53
C ASP A 86 -4.70 -30.73 -12.16
N VAL A 87 -4.80 -31.56 -11.12
CA VAL A 87 -5.14 -31.15 -9.75
C VAL A 87 -4.08 -30.25 -9.12
N CYS A 88 -2.79 -30.55 -9.30
CA CYS A 88 -1.70 -29.74 -8.74
C CYS A 88 -1.62 -28.36 -9.39
N TRP A 89 -1.94 -28.31 -10.69
CA TRP A 89 -2.08 -27.07 -11.44
C TRP A 89 -3.22 -26.20 -10.92
N ARG A 90 -4.41 -26.78 -10.77
CA ARG A 90 -5.59 -26.10 -10.20
C ARG A 90 -5.34 -25.57 -8.79
N VAL A 91 -4.57 -26.29 -7.98
CA VAL A 91 -4.10 -25.82 -6.66
C VAL A 91 -3.23 -24.57 -6.80
N GLY A 92 -2.23 -24.58 -7.69
CA GLY A 92 -1.36 -23.43 -7.95
C GLY A 92 -2.14 -22.22 -8.46
N ASP A 93 -3.07 -22.43 -9.38
CA ASP A 93 -3.91 -21.38 -9.94
C ASP A 93 -4.81 -20.74 -8.88
N LEU A 94 -5.38 -21.54 -7.98
CA LEU A 94 -6.18 -21.03 -6.87
C LEU A 94 -5.33 -20.19 -5.89
N GLN A 95 -4.09 -20.61 -5.63
CA GLN A 95 -3.15 -19.82 -4.83
C GLN A 95 -2.81 -18.49 -5.48
N ASN A 96 -2.55 -18.49 -6.78
CA ASN A 96 -2.25 -17.29 -7.55
C ASN A 96 -3.47 -16.35 -7.60
N SER A 97 -4.68 -16.90 -7.74
CA SER A 97 -5.93 -16.14 -7.76
C SER A 97 -6.16 -15.42 -6.43
N LEU A 98 -5.94 -16.11 -5.30
CA LEU A 98 -6.00 -15.49 -3.99
C LEU A 98 -4.96 -14.35 -3.86
N ASP A 99 -3.71 -14.59 -4.26
CA ASP A 99 -2.67 -13.57 -4.18
C ASP A 99 -3.00 -12.34 -5.08
N GLN A 100 -3.70 -12.53 -6.20
CA GLN A 100 -4.20 -11.43 -7.04
C GLN A 100 -5.30 -10.62 -6.34
N ASP A 101 -6.27 -11.28 -5.71
CA ASP A 101 -7.37 -10.63 -4.98
C ASP A 101 -6.86 -9.83 -3.78
N LEU A 102 -5.90 -10.41 -3.03
CA LEU A 102 -5.26 -9.75 -1.89
C LEU A 102 -4.33 -8.60 -2.34
N GLY A 103 -3.73 -8.70 -3.52
CA GLY A 103 -2.87 -7.68 -4.08
C GLY A 103 -1.44 -7.73 -3.51
N ARG A 104 -0.94 -6.60 -2.97
CA ARG A 104 0.48 -6.49 -2.56
C ARG A 104 0.80 -7.28 -1.30
N SER A 105 -0.12 -7.24 -0.35
CA SER A 105 0.00 -7.83 0.97
C SER A 105 -1.40 -8.12 1.46
N ALA A 106 -1.53 -9.23 2.16
CA ALA A 106 -2.79 -9.61 2.76
C ALA A 106 -3.16 -8.69 3.93
N TYR A 107 -2.16 -8.10 4.59
CA TYR A 107 -2.35 -7.00 5.54
C TYR A 107 -2.95 -5.77 4.87
N ASP A 108 -2.40 -5.32 3.73
CA ASP A 108 -2.92 -4.16 3.00
C ASP A 108 -4.35 -4.41 2.48
N TRP A 109 -4.71 -5.67 2.24
CA TRP A 109 -6.07 -6.05 1.89
C TRP A 109 -7.02 -5.96 3.09
N LEU A 110 -6.66 -6.52 4.26
CA LEU A 110 -7.46 -6.40 5.49
C LEU A 110 -7.62 -4.94 5.93
N ASP A 111 -6.58 -4.13 5.74
CA ASP A 111 -6.62 -2.70 6.02
C ASP A 111 -7.64 -1.96 5.13
N ARG A 112 -7.70 -2.32 3.85
CA ARG A 112 -8.74 -1.80 2.93
C ARG A 112 -10.14 -2.25 3.33
N VAL A 113 -10.31 -3.53 3.72
CA VAL A 113 -11.61 -4.03 4.21
C VAL A 113 -12.08 -3.25 5.44
N TYR A 114 -11.17 -2.92 6.35
CA TYR A 114 -11.45 -2.06 7.50
C TYR A 114 -11.87 -0.63 7.06
N GLN A 115 -11.13 -0.01 6.14
CA GLN A 115 -11.45 1.32 5.63
C GLN A 115 -12.81 1.36 4.93
N ASP A 116 -13.09 0.40 4.05
CA ASP A 116 -14.38 0.26 3.36
C ASP A 116 -15.53 0.09 4.36
N TYR A 117 -15.29 -0.63 5.46
CA TYR A 117 -16.27 -0.78 6.53
C TYR A 117 -16.55 0.56 7.24
N GLN A 118 -15.50 1.32 7.59
CA GLN A 118 -15.64 2.64 8.20
C GLN A 118 -16.37 3.63 7.29
N GLU A 119 -16.04 3.65 6.00
CA GLU A 119 -16.73 4.47 5.00
C GLU A 119 -18.23 4.12 4.91
N ARG A 120 -18.56 2.83 4.94
CA ARG A 120 -19.96 2.38 5.01
C ARG A 120 -20.62 2.80 6.32
N ALA A 121 -19.95 2.68 7.46
CA ALA A 121 -20.51 3.06 8.75
C ALA A 121 -20.82 4.57 8.84
N MET A 122 -20.01 5.40 8.19
CA MET A 122 -20.23 6.85 8.08
C MET A 122 -21.27 7.23 7.02
N SER A 123 -21.54 6.34 6.06
CA SER A 123 -22.51 6.56 4.99
C SER A 123 -23.94 6.33 5.49
N SER A 124 -24.82 7.30 5.26
CA SER A 124 -26.26 7.16 5.53
C SER A 124 -27.01 6.28 4.52
N SER A 125 -26.29 5.59 3.61
CA SER A 125 -26.89 4.83 2.51
C SER A 125 -27.08 3.35 2.88
N PRO A 126 -28.33 2.86 3.00
CA PRO A 126 -28.62 1.51 3.48
C PRO A 126 -28.42 0.40 2.43
N SER A 127 -28.02 0.70 1.18
CA SER A 127 -27.97 -0.29 0.10
C SER A 127 -26.61 -0.99 -0.11
N MET A 128 -25.55 -0.56 0.58
CA MET A 128 -24.23 -1.20 0.44
C MET A 128 -24.15 -2.49 1.27
N LYS A 129 -23.80 -3.60 0.60
CA LYS A 129 -23.43 -4.87 1.23
C LYS A 129 -22.31 -4.63 2.25
N CYS A 130 -22.30 -5.38 3.35
CA CYS A 130 -21.24 -5.27 4.34
C CYS A 130 -19.89 -5.71 3.71
N PRO A 131 -18.83 -4.88 3.79
CA PRO A 131 -17.51 -5.26 3.29
C PRO A 131 -16.96 -6.52 3.97
N LEU A 132 -17.23 -6.69 5.27
CA LEU A 132 -16.83 -7.87 6.03
C LEU A 132 -17.54 -9.13 5.53
N ASP A 133 -18.86 -9.09 5.31
CA ASP A 133 -19.60 -10.21 4.72
C ASP A 133 -19.06 -10.56 3.32
N THR A 134 -18.74 -9.54 2.52
CA THR A 134 -18.22 -9.73 1.16
C THR A 134 -16.85 -10.41 1.19
N ALA A 135 -15.96 -9.93 2.07
CA ALA A 135 -14.65 -10.51 2.32
C ALA A 135 -14.75 -11.95 2.84
N ALA A 136 -15.59 -12.20 3.84
CA ALA A 136 -15.80 -13.52 4.42
C ALA A 136 -16.33 -14.53 3.40
N ASN A 137 -17.31 -14.14 2.58
CA ASN A 137 -17.86 -15.01 1.53
C ASN A 137 -16.82 -15.37 0.47
N MET A 138 -15.96 -14.41 0.08
CA MET A 138 -14.84 -14.67 -0.82
C MET A 138 -13.85 -15.67 -0.21
N LEU A 139 -13.44 -15.49 1.05
CA LEU A 139 -12.51 -16.40 1.71
C LEU A 139 -13.10 -17.81 1.91
N LEU A 140 -14.39 -17.90 2.24
CA LEU A 140 -15.10 -19.18 2.37
C LEU A 140 -15.16 -19.95 1.04
N SER A 141 -15.29 -19.27 -0.10
CA SER A 141 -15.27 -19.94 -1.40
C SER A 141 -13.91 -20.58 -1.67
N TYR A 142 -12.82 -19.86 -1.40
CA TYR A 142 -11.45 -20.38 -1.50
C TYR A 142 -11.20 -21.59 -0.60
N ILE A 143 -11.70 -21.56 0.65
CA ILE A 143 -11.58 -22.70 1.57
C ILE A 143 -12.28 -23.93 1.00
N ARG A 144 -13.55 -23.78 0.56
CA ARG A 144 -14.34 -24.90 0.02
C ARG A 144 -13.68 -25.50 -1.21
N THR A 145 -13.31 -24.68 -2.19
CA THR A 145 -12.64 -25.14 -3.40
C THR A 145 -11.32 -25.83 -3.09
N MET A 146 -10.55 -25.33 -2.13
CA MET A 146 -9.30 -25.98 -1.76
C MET A 146 -9.50 -27.26 -0.95
N GLU A 147 -10.54 -27.35 -0.12
CA GLU A 147 -10.87 -28.59 0.59
C GLU A 147 -11.20 -29.71 -0.39
N ASP A 148 -12.01 -29.43 -1.42
CA ASP A 148 -12.33 -30.37 -2.50
C ASP A 148 -11.05 -30.80 -3.26
N LEU A 149 -10.22 -29.83 -3.66
CA LEU A 149 -8.94 -30.10 -4.32
C LEU A 149 -7.99 -30.91 -3.43
N SER A 150 -7.94 -30.60 -2.13
CA SER A 150 -7.06 -31.30 -1.19
C SER A 150 -7.44 -32.76 -1.04
N GLN A 151 -8.73 -33.07 -1.07
CA GLN A 151 -9.23 -34.44 -1.05
C GLN A 151 -8.88 -35.17 -2.35
N GLU A 152 -8.99 -34.49 -3.49
CA GLU A 152 -8.57 -35.01 -4.79
C GLU A 152 -7.06 -35.33 -4.82
N VAL A 153 -6.23 -34.44 -4.26
CA VAL A 153 -4.77 -34.67 -4.12
C VAL A 153 -4.48 -35.89 -3.23
N ILE A 154 -5.16 -36.04 -2.09
CA ILE A 154 -4.98 -37.24 -1.23
C ILE A 154 -5.35 -38.50 -2.00
N ASN A 155 -6.46 -38.49 -2.72
CA ASN A 155 -6.95 -39.66 -3.43
C ASN A 155 -6.01 -40.08 -4.57
N GLN A 156 -5.35 -39.13 -5.23
CA GLN A 156 -4.44 -39.39 -6.35
C GLN A 156 -2.98 -39.67 -5.92
N PHE A 157 -2.48 -38.96 -4.90
CA PHE A 157 -1.05 -38.93 -4.56
C PHE A 157 -0.74 -39.28 -3.10
N GLY A 158 -1.77 -39.43 -2.25
CA GLY A 158 -1.61 -39.63 -0.81
C GLY A 158 -1.21 -38.35 -0.05
N ALA A 159 -0.80 -38.52 1.22
CA ALA A 159 -0.45 -37.43 2.13
C ALA A 159 0.97 -36.90 1.94
N GLY A 160 1.33 -36.58 0.68
CA GLY A 160 2.63 -36.04 0.30
C GLY A 160 2.76 -34.52 0.44
N ASP A 161 3.80 -33.95 -0.17
CA ASP A 161 4.09 -32.51 -0.12
C ASP A 161 2.98 -31.66 -0.74
N ASP A 162 2.34 -32.13 -1.82
CA ASP A 162 1.26 -31.39 -2.49
C ASP A 162 0.01 -31.28 -1.61
N TRP A 163 -0.30 -32.33 -0.86
CA TRP A 163 -1.35 -32.28 0.15
C TRP A 163 -0.99 -31.35 1.31
N ARG A 164 0.26 -31.35 1.76
CA ARG A 164 0.71 -30.41 2.80
C ARG A 164 0.62 -28.96 2.33
N CYS A 165 0.99 -28.69 1.08
CA CYS A 165 0.82 -27.38 0.45
C CYS A 165 -0.65 -26.95 0.43
N SER A 166 -1.57 -27.85 0.09
CA SER A 166 -3.00 -27.50 0.07
C SER A 166 -3.57 -27.22 1.47
N ARG A 167 -3.12 -27.98 2.47
CA ARG A 167 -3.47 -27.73 3.88
C ARG A 167 -2.91 -26.41 4.39
N GLN A 168 -1.67 -26.06 4.04
CA GLN A 168 -1.07 -24.78 4.41
C GLN A 168 -1.86 -23.61 3.81
N PHE A 169 -2.30 -23.72 2.56
CA PHE A 169 -3.17 -22.72 1.96
C PHE A 169 -4.51 -22.59 2.71
N ILE A 170 -5.19 -23.70 3.01
CA ILE A 170 -6.46 -23.66 3.76
C ILE A 170 -6.26 -22.96 5.10
N LYS A 171 -5.19 -23.28 5.82
CA LYS A 171 -4.85 -22.59 7.07
C LYS A 171 -4.65 -21.08 6.81
N ARG A 172 -3.94 -20.71 5.73
CA ARG A 172 -3.71 -19.30 5.34
C ARG A 172 -5.00 -18.52 5.20
N VAL A 173 -5.95 -19.08 4.45
CA VAL A 173 -7.25 -18.48 4.23
C VAL A 173 -8.09 -18.45 5.52
N ARG A 174 -7.96 -19.45 6.39
CA ARG A 174 -8.63 -19.46 7.70
C ARG A 174 -8.15 -18.34 8.62
N LEU A 175 -6.84 -18.06 8.70
CA LEU A 175 -6.38 -16.91 9.52
C LEU A 175 -6.85 -15.56 8.97
N LEU A 176 -6.97 -15.44 7.64
CA LEU A 176 -7.61 -14.26 7.04
C LEU A 176 -9.06 -14.12 7.49
N LEU A 177 -9.80 -15.22 7.45
CA LEU A 177 -11.20 -15.25 7.85
C LEU A 177 -11.36 -14.96 9.35
N GLU A 178 -10.51 -15.53 10.20
CA GLU A 178 -10.45 -15.24 11.63
C GLU A 178 -10.14 -13.77 11.90
N SER A 179 -9.31 -13.13 11.07
CA SER A 179 -9.04 -11.69 11.17
C SER A 179 -10.27 -10.85 10.83
N CYS A 180 -11.08 -11.28 9.85
CA CYS A 180 -12.37 -10.65 9.56
C CYS A 180 -13.35 -10.83 10.73
N TYR A 181 -13.44 -12.03 11.30
CA TYR A 181 -14.30 -12.28 12.47
C TYR A 181 -13.84 -11.52 13.71
N ASP A 182 -12.54 -11.35 13.93
CA ASP A 182 -12.03 -10.51 15.00
C ASP A 182 -12.54 -9.07 14.85
N MET A 183 -12.52 -8.49 13.64
CA MET A 183 -13.15 -7.18 13.40
C MET A 183 -14.65 -7.19 13.71
N GLU A 184 -15.40 -8.19 13.26
CA GLU A 184 -16.83 -8.32 13.55
C GLU A 184 -17.14 -8.41 15.06
N THR A 185 -16.33 -9.16 15.82
CA THR A 185 -16.53 -9.27 17.27
C THR A 185 -16.31 -7.94 17.97
N LYS A 186 -15.35 -7.12 17.52
CA LYS A 186 -15.12 -5.76 18.07
C LYS A 186 -16.19 -4.75 17.67
N ILE A 187 -16.99 -5.05 16.64
CA ILE A 187 -18.15 -4.25 16.24
C ILE A 187 -19.36 -4.57 17.11
N ILE A 188 -19.58 -5.86 17.41
CA ILE A 188 -20.76 -6.33 18.14
C ILE A 188 -20.63 -6.08 19.64
N ASP A 189 -19.42 -6.16 20.18
CA ASP A 189 -19.14 -6.03 21.61
C ASP A 189 -19.34 -4.56 22.08
N PRO A 190 -20.34 -4.27 22.93
CA PRO A 190 -20.65 -2.90 23.35
C PRO A 190 -19.55 -2.26 24.21
N ASP A 191 -18.66 -3.07 24.81
CA ASP A 191 -17.55 -2.59 25.63
C ASP A 191 -16.28 -2.30 24.81
N LYS A 192 -16.30 -2.64 23.51
CA LYS A 192 -15.15 -2.48 22.61
C LYS A 192 -15.51 -1.59 21.43
N CYS A 193 -14.62 -0.66 21.13
CA CYS A 193 -14.70 0.12 19.90
C CYS A 193 -13.69 -0.46 18.89
N LEU A 194 -14.17 -0.75 17.67
CA LEU A 194 -13.32 -1.22 16.58
C LEU A 194 -12.21 -0.19 16.26
N GLU A 195 -12.54 1.10 16.26
CA GLU A 195 -11.60 2.20 15.97
C GLU A 195 -10.49 2.28 17.04
N ASP A 196 -10.85 2.13 18.32
CA ASP A 196 -9.87 2.08 19.42
C ASP A 196 -8.98 0.83 19.31
N SER A 197 -9.56 -0.32 18.98
CA SER A 197 -8.82 -1.57 18.81
C SER A 197 -7.84 -1.48 17.63
N TYR A 198 -8.26 -0.86 16.52
CA TYR A 198 -7.43 -0.63 15.35
C TYR A 198 -6.29 0.35 15.65
N SER A 199 -6.57 1.49 16.29
CA SER A 199 -5.57 2.50 16.61
C SER A 199 -4.52 2.03 17.62
N ARG A 200 -4.90 1.14 18.55
CA ARG A 200 -4.00 0.53 19.54
C ARG A 200 -3.20 -0.66 19.00
N GLY A 201 -3.48 -1.13 17.78
CA GLY A 201 -2.79 -2.30 17.24
C GLY A 201 -3.27 -3.63 17.84
N GLU A 202 -4.49 -3.68 18.39
CA GLU A 202 -5.02 -4.84 19.12
C GLU A 202 -5.68 -5.88 18.20
N LEU A 203 -5.93 -5.54 16.93
CA LEU A 203 -6.52 -6.48 15.98
C LEU A 203 -5.53 -7.58 15.62
N SER A 204 -6.03 -8.80 15.51
CA SER A 204 -5.29 -10.01 15.18
C SER A 204 -4.33 -9.82 14.00
N PHE A 205 -4.79 -9.24 12.90
CA PHE A 205 -3.96 -9.03 11.70
C PHE A 205 -2.85 -7.98 11.85
N GLN A 206 -2.91 -7.13 12.88
CA GLN A 206 -1.86 -6.15 13.18
C GLN A 206 -0.71 -6.78 13.98
N LYS A 207 -0.92 -7.94 14.60
CA LYS A 207 0.14 -8.70 15.29
C LYS A 207 1.21 -9.14 14.29
N LYS A 208 2.47 -8.88 14.61
CA LYS A 208 3.63 -9.11 13.72
C LYS A 208 3.72 -10.56 13.22
N GLU A 209 3.42 -11.52 14.08
CA GLU A 209 3.45 -12.95 13.79
C GLU A 209 2.40 -13.33 12.74
N ILE A 210 1.14 -12.93 12.99
CA ILE A 210 0.01 -13.15 12.09
C ILE A 210 0.27 -12.46 10.75
N ARG A 211 0.74 -11.21 10.76
CA ARG A 211 1.09 -10.46 9.54
C ARG A 211 2.14 -11.18 8.70
N ALA A 212 3.22 -11.66 9.31
CA ALA A 212 4.28 -12.37 8.59
C ALA A 212 3.76 -13.66 7.95
N TRP A 213 2.81 -14.30 8.61
CA TRP A 213 2.27 -15.57 8.17
C TRP A 213 1.23 -15.44 7.06
N ILE A 214 0.29 -14.51 7.20
CA ILE A 214 -0.72 -14.23 6.18
C ILE A 214 -0.06 -13.71 4.88
N ASP A 215 1.04 -12.97 4.98
CA ASP A 215 1.86 -12.54 3.83
C ASP A 215 2.68 -13.69 3.20
N GLY A 216 2.67 -14.89 3.78
CA GLY A 216 3.47 -16.04 3.33
C GLY A 216 4.98 -15.83 3.47
N LYS A 217 5.42 -15.01 4.44
CA LYS A 217 6.84 -14.67 4.70
C LYS A 217 7.44 -15.45 5.87
N ALA A 218 6.63 -16.15 6.67
CA ALA A 218 7.08 -16.95 7.80
C ALA A 218 6.54 -18.39 7.74
N PRO A 219 7.31 -19.40 8.18
CA PRO A 219 6.80 -20.75 8.42
C PRO A 219 5.80 -20.75 9.60
N LEU A 220 4.87 -21.71 9.62
CA LEU A 220 3.86 -21.90 10.68
C LEU A 220 4.50 -21.94 12.08
N PRO A 221 3.91 -21.28 13.10
CA PRO A 221 4.05 -21.74 14.47
C PRO A 221 3.40 -23.13 14.57
N GLU A 222 4.07 -24.07 15.23
CA GLU A 222 3.55 -25.41 15.51
C GLU A 222 2.33 -25.39 16.43
#